data_AF-A0A9Q3XU46-F1
#
_entry.id   AF-A0A9Q3XU46-F1
#
_cell.length_a   1.000
_cell.length_b   1.000
_cell.length_c   1.000
_cell.angle_alpha   90.00
_cell.angle_beta   90.00
_cell.angle_gamma   90.00
#
_symmetry.space_group_name_H-M   'P 1'
#
loop_
_entity.id
_entity.type
_entity.pdbx_description
1 polymer ?
#
loop_
_entity_poly.entity_id
_entity_poly.type
_entity_poly.pdbx_seq_one_letter_code
_entity_poly.pdbx_strand_id
1 'polypeptide(L)'
;MFKKLFATPQHGMSDEDYSRLAKYQIDFVSIIFIILAIFLFALSLPIYYFYGHKLGSFASGLYSGLFAGAISIKLWSVIYLSNPHEVHRRKIKDTDERVQQVRQRADALTLKILLVIAYLTFILGLSYFTEYYWYLATPIVLILILQFSIRWLFTKLL
;
A
#
# COMPACT_ATOMS: atom_id res chain seq x y z
N MET A 1 -7.60 3.60 19.33
CA MET A 1 -6.45 3.29 18.45
C MET A 1 -6.78 3.54 16.98
N PHE A 2 -7.76 2.85 16.40
CA PHE A 2 -8.19 3.05 15.00
C PHE A 2 -8.62 4.47 14.63
N LYS A 3 -9.27 5.22 15.54
CA LYS A 3 -9.67 6.62 15.28
C LYS A 3 -8.48 7.54 14.93
N LYS A 4 -7.30 7.32 15.54
CA LYS A 4 -6.09 8.11 15.22
C LYS A 4 -5.48 7.70 13.88
N LEU A 5 -5.69 6.46 13.46
CA LEU A 5 -5.18 5.97 12.19
C LEU A 5 -5.87 6.65 11.01
N PHE A 6 -7.18 6.81 11.10
CA PHE A 6 -8.02 7.42 10.06
C PHE A 6 -8.37 8.89 10.34
N ALA A 7 -7.72 9.52 11.32
CA ALA A 7 -7.93 10.92 11.60
C ALA A 7 -7.37 11.76 10.45
N THR A 8 -8.20 12.67 9.93
CA THR A 8 -7.74 13.73 9.03
C THR A 8 -7.16 14.88 9.85
N PRO A 9 -6.07 15.51 9.38
CA PRO A 9 -5.55 16.72 10.02
C PRO A 9 -6.62 17.82 10.00
N GLN A 10 -6.73 18.56 11.10
CA GLN A 10 -7.75 19.60 11.29
C GLN A 10 -7.12 21.00 11.21
N HIS A 11 -7.92 21.98 10.82
CA HIS A 11 -7.53 23.39 10.88
C HIS A 11 -7.15 23.79 12.31
N GLY A 12 -5.99 24.45 12.46
CA GLY A 12 -5.45 24.86 13.76
C GLY A 12 -4.54 23.83 14.46
N MET A 13 -4.29 22.66 13.86
CA MET A 13 -3.35 21.68 14.41
C MET A 13 -1.89 22.21 14.40
N SER A 14 -1.19 21.97 15.52
CA SER A 14 0.25 22.26 15.66
C SER A 14 1.08 21.38 14.71
N ASP A 15 2.24 21.89 14.26
CA ASP A 15 3.18 21.11 13.46
C ASP A 15 3.71 19.89 14.21
N GLU A 16 3.83 19.97 15.54
CA GLU A 16 4.22 18.83 16.37
C GLU A 16 3.15 17.73 16.38
N ASP A 17 1.88 18.11 16.51
CA ASP A 17 0.76 17.16 16.55
C ASP A 17 0.57 16.48 15.19
N TYR A 18 0.72 17.25 14.11
CA TYR A 18 0.72 16.70 12.75
C TYR A 18 1.87 15.73 12.52
N SER A 19 3.09 16.07 12.96
CA SER A 19 4.26 15.18 12.86
C SER A 19 4.06 13.88 13.63
N ARG A 20 3.51 13.95 14.85
CA ARG A 20 3.16 12.76 15.67
C ARG A 20 2.10 11.89 14.99
N LEU A 21 1.06 12.52 14.42
CA LEU A 21 0.00 11.81 13.70
C LEU A 21 0.55 11.10 12.45
N ALA A 22 1.31 11.83 11.63
CA ALA A 22 1.91 11.29 10.41
C ALA A 22 2.88 10.14 10.73
N LYS A 23 3.72 10.29 11.76
CA LYS A 23 4.60 9.22 12.23
C LYS A 23 3.81 7.98 12.66
N TYR A 24 2.73 8.15 13.41
CA TYR A 24 1.90 7.03 13.85
C TYR A 24 1.26 6.28 12.66
N GLN A 25 0.72 7.00 11.68
CA GLN A 25 0.13 6.43 10.48
C GLN A 25 1.16 5.68 9.63
N ILE A 26 2.35 6.27 9.44
CA ILE A 26 3.43 5.64 8.69
C ILE A 26 3.95 4.38 9.40
N ASP A 27 4.18 4.46 10.71
CA ASP A 27 4.67 3.34 11.52
C ASP A 27 3.69 2.16 11.46
N PHE A 28 2.40 2.44 11.51
CA PHE A 28 1.37 1.42 11.36
C PHE A 28 1.42 0.73 9.99
N VAL A 29 1.54 1.49 8.89
CA VAL A 29 1.64 0.91 7.53
C VAL A 29 2.90 0.05 7.40
N SER A 30 4.05 0.55 7.88
CA SER A 30 5.30 -0.22 7.88
C SER A 30 5.17 -1.52 8.69
N ILE A 31 4.53 -1.48 9.86
CA ILE A 31 4.31 -2.67 10.69
C ILE A 31 3.40 -3.68 9.98
N ILE A 32 2.31 -3.24 9.35
CA ILE A 32 1.43 -4.12 8.57
C ILE A 32 2.22 -4.80 7.44
N PHE A 33 3.05 -4.05 6.72
CA PHE A 33 3.84 -4.60 5.62
C PHE A 33 4.82 -5.65 6.11
N ILE A 34 5.46 -5.43 7.25
CA ILE A 34 6.36 -6.41 7.88
C ILE A 34 5.59 -7.66 8.31
N ILE A 35 4.44 -7.51 8.98
CA ILE A 35 3.60 -8.65 9.39
C ILE A 35 3.17 -9.47 8.16
N LEU A 36 2.72 -8.79 7.09
CA LEU A 36 2.33 -9.45 5.86
C LEU A 36 3.50 -10.16 5.17
N ALA A 37 4.69 -9.55 5.18
CA ALA A 37 5.90 -10.16 4.65
C ALA A 37 6.28 -11.43 5.43
N ILE A 38 6.25 -11.39 6.77
CA ILE A 38 6.54 -12.56 7.62
C ILE A 38 5.51 -13.67 7.36
N PHE A 39 4.23 -13.30 7.26
CA PHE A 39 3.16 -14.25 6.96
C PHE A 39 3.36 -14.94 5.60
N LEU A 40 3.66 -14.16 4.55
CA LEU A 40 3.93 -14.70 3.22
C LEU A 40 5.23 -15.52 3.17
N PHE A 41 6.26 -15.13 3.94
CA PHE A 41 7.47 -15.92 4.10
C PHE A 41 7.16 -17.28 4.74
N ALA A 42 6.41 -17.31 5.84
CA ALA A 42 6.00 -18.55 6.49
C ALA A 42 5.16 -19.44 5.58
N LEU A 43 4.26 -18.87 4.78
CA LEU A 43 3.50 -19.60 3.75
C LEU A 43 4.37 -20.09 2.60
N SER A 44 5.47 -19.40 2.28
CA SER A 44 6.35 -19.79 1.17
C SER A 44 7.04 -21.14 1.43
N LEU A 45 7.29 -21.50 2.70
CA LEU A 45 7.94 -22.76 3.10
C LEU A 45 7.12 -24.01 2.71
N PRO A 46 5.85 -24.18 3.13
CA PRO A 46 5.03 -25.30 2.68
C PRO A 46 4.73 -25.22 1.18
N ILE A 47 4.59 -24.01 0.61
CA ILE A 47 4.37 -23.86 -0.83
C ILE A 47 5.56 -24.41 -1.62
N TYR A 48 6.79 -24.09 -1.21
CA TYR A 48 8.00 -24.60 -1.84
C TYR A 48 8.10 -26.13 -1.72
N TYR A 49 7.72 -26.69 -0.57
CA TYR A 49 7.78 -28.12 -0.29
C TYR A 49 6.72 -28.93 -1.07
N PHE A 50 5.47 -28.47 -1.10
CA PHE A 50 4.35 -29.21 -1.69
C PHE A 50 4.04 -28.85 -3.15
N TYR A 51 4.29 -27.60 -3.56
CA TYR A 51 3.89 -27.07 -4.87
C TYR A 51 5.08 -26.67 -5.75
N GLY A 52 6.30 -26.88 -5.27
CA GLY A 52 7.54 -26.77 -6.05
C GLY A 52 8.14 -25.36 -6.12
N HIS A 53 9.33 -25.30 -6.73
CA HIS A 53 10.22 -24.13 -6.69
C HIS A 53 9.69 -22.88 -7.40
N LYS A 54 8.85 -23.04 -8.43
CA LYS A 54 8.27 -21.93 -9.20
C LYS A 54 7.40 -21.03 -8.29
N LEU A 55 6.44 -21.63 -7.58
CA LEU A 55 5.57 -20.94 -6.62
C LEU A 55 6.34 -20.36 -5.43
N GLY A 56 7.34 -21.09 -4.92
CA GLY A 56 8.21 -20.59 -3.85
C GLY A 56 9.00 -19.34 -4.26
N SER A 57 9.55 -19.29 -5.48
CA SER A 57 10.32 -18.14 -5.98
C SER A 57 9.45 -16.88 -6.18
N PHE A 58 8.17 -17.04 -6.44
CA PHE A 58 7.26 -15.89 -6.55
C PHE A 58 6.81 -15.37 -5.20
N ALA A 59 6.46 -16.29 -4.27
CA ALA A 59 6.20 -15.92 -2.90
C ALA A 59 7.40 -15.16 -2.29
N SER A 60 8.63 -15.55 -2.65
CA SER A 60 9.84 -14.83 -2.24
C SER A 60 10.00 -13.45 -2.84
N GLY A 61 9.66 -13.26 -4.11
CA GLY A 61 9.54 -11.92 -4.70
C GLY A 61 8.54 -11.04 -3.96
N LEU A 62 7.37 -11.59 -3.59
CA LEU A 62 6.32 -10.84 -2.90
C LEU A 62 6.72 -10.42 -1.49
N TYR A 63 7.18 -11.35 -0.63
CA TYR A 63 7.53 -10.99 0.74
C TYR A 63 8.77 -10.09 0.80
N SER A 64 9.74 -10.28 -0.10
CA SER A 64 10.93 -9.41 -0.15
C SER A 64 10.56 -8.00 -0.61
N GLY A 65 9.66 -7.86 -1.60
CA GLY A 65 9.13 -6.57 -2.03
C GLY A 65 8.38 -5.82 -0.92
N LEU A 66 7.53 -6.52 -0.16
CA LEU A 66 6.84 -5.93 1.00
C LEU A 66 7.81 -5.47 2.09
N PHE A 67 8.83 -6.29 2.39
CA PHE A 67 9.85 -5.95 3.38
C PHE A 67 10.68 -4.74 2.95
N ALA A 68 11.14 -4.72 1.70
CA ALA A 68 11.85 -3.58 1.13
C ALA A 68 10.97 -2.32 1.15
N GLY A 69 9.69 -2.43 0.76
CA GLY A 69 8.74 -1.33 0.81
C GLY A 69 8.54 -0.78 2.23
N ALA A 70 8.45 -1.64 3.24
CA ALA A 70 8.34 -1.22 4.64
C ALA A 70 9.55 -0.41 5.10
N ILE A 71 10.77 -0.84 4.72
CA ILE A 71 12.02 -0.14 5.00
C ILE A 71 12.06 1.20 4.27
N SER A 72 11.74 1.23 2.97
CA SER A 72 11.74 2.47 2.18
C SER A 72 10.77 3.50 2.73
N ILE A 73 9.56 3.09 3.12
CA ILE A 73 8.57 3.97 3.76
C ILE A 73 9.13 4.54 5.07
N LYS A 74 9.74 3.69 5.91
CA LYS A 74 10.30 4.12 7.19
C LYS A 74 11.48 5.08 7.01
N LEU A 75 12.41 4.79 6.10
CA LEU A 75 13.54 5.67 5.78
C LEU A 75 13.06 7.02 5.26
N TRP A 76 12.11 7.00 4.32
CA TRP A 76 11.53 8.23 3.80
C TRP A 76 10.82 9.04 4.88
N SER A 77 10.15 8.38 5.83
CA SER A 77 9.53 9.06 6.97
C SER A 77 10.53 9.80 7.85
N VAL A 78 11.71 9.22 8.09
CA VAL A 78 12.77 9.86 8.89
C VAL A 78 13.31 11.09 8.18
N ILE A 79 13.53 11.00 6.86
CA ILE A 79 13.98 12.13 6.05
C ILE A 79 12.92 13.22 6.01
N TYR A 80 11.65 12.84 5.80
CA TYR A 80 10.54 13.78 5.71
C TYR A 80 10.25 14.48 7.05
N LEU A 81 10.12 13.73 8.15
CA LEU A 81 9.76 14.28 9.46
C LEU A 81 10.90 15.06 10.12
N SER A 82 12.14 14.92 9.65
CA SER A 82 13.26 15.72 10.14
C SER A 82 13.30 17.14 9.56
N ASN A 83 12.58 17.41 8.46
CA ASN A 83 12.53 18.73 7.83
C ASN A 83 11.25 19.50 8.22
N PRO A 84 11.33 20.52 9.09
CA PRO A 84 10.15 21.26 9.56
C PRO A 84 9.43 22.00 8.43
N HIS A 85 10.15 22.48 7.42
CA HIS A 85 9.55 23.17 6.28
C HIS A 85 8.67 22.23 5.43
N GLU A 86 9.13 21.00 5.19
CA GLU A 86 8.36 19.99 4.46
C GLU A 86 7.13 19.55 5.25
N VAL A 87 7.26 19.35 6.56
CA VAL A 87 6.15 19.00 7.46
C VAL A 87 5.07 20.09 7.43
N HIS A 88 5.46 21.35 7.55
CA HIS A 88 4.54 22.47 7.52
C HIS A 88 3.81 22.60 6.17
N ARG A 89 4.56 22.51 5.06
CA ARG A 89 4.01 22.56 3.71
C ARG A 89 2.98 21.46 3.47
N ARG A 90 3.26 20.22 3.90
CA ARG A 90 2.31 19.12 3.76
C ARG A 90 1.11 19.23 4.67
N LYS A 91 1.29 19.72 5.90
CA LYS A 91 0.17 20.01 6.80
C LYS A 91 -0.85 20.92 6.12
N ILE A 92 -0.41 22.03 5.53
CA ILE A 92 -1.30 22.95 4.80
C ILE A 92 -2.02 22.19 3.67
N LYS A 93 -1.28 21.42 2.88
CA LYS A 93 -1.82 20.65 1.76
C LYS A 93 -2.86 19.60 2.18
N ASP A 94 -2.61 18.90 3.28
CA ASP A 94 -3.48 17.84 3.78
C ASP A 94 -4.67 18.40 4.58
N THR A 95 -4.61 19.65 5.04
CA THR A 95 -5.74 20.32 5.70
C THR A 95 -6.67 21.00 4.68
N ASP A 96 -6.18 21.37 3.50
CA ASP A 96 -6.99 21.96 2.44
C ASP A 96 -7.94 20.93 1.80
N GLU A 97 -9.24 21.08 2.06
CA GLU A 97 -10.30 20.22 1.54
C GLU A 97 -10.36 20.17 0.00
N ARG A 98 -10.06 21.29 -0.67
CA ARG A 98 -10.11 21.34 -2.14
C ARG A 98 -8.98 20.49 -2.73
N VAL A 99 -7.80 20.58 -2.15
CA VAL A 99 -6.65 19.77 -2.55
C VAL A 99 -6.89 18.30 -2.26
N GLN A 100 -7.49 17.98 -1.11
CA GLN A 100 -7.91 16.62 -0.76
C GLN A 100 -8.87 16.02 -1.81
N GLN A 101 -9.91 16.76 -2.21
CA GLN A 101 -10.87 16.28 -3.22
C GLN A 101 -10.22 16.02 -4.59
N VAL A 102 -9.35 16.93 -5.04
CA VAL A 102 -8.61 16.75 -6.30
C VAL A 102 -7.71 15.52 -6.22
N ARG A 103 -7.01 15.35 -5.10
CA ARG A 103 -6.14 14.19 -4.86
C ARG A 103 -6.92 12.89 -4.86
N GLN A 104 -8.05 12.81 -4.17
CA GLN A 104 -8.90 11.60 -4.17
C GLN A 104 -9.36 11.20 -5.57
N ARG A 105 -9.73 12.19 -6.41
CA ARG A 105 -10.09 11.93 -7.82
C ARG A 105 -8.90 11.45 -8.64
N ALA A 106 -7.73 12.06 -8.44
CA ALA A 106 -6.49 11.68 -9.11
C ALA A 106 -6.04 10.27 -8.70
N ASP A 107 -6.11 9.92 -7.42
CA ASP A 107 -5.77 8.59 -6.90
C ASP A 107 -6.73 7.54 -7.45
N ALA A 108 -8.04 7.82 -7.50
CA ALA A 108 -9.03 6.94 -8.10
C ALA A 108 -8.79 6.73 -9.61
N LEU A 109 -8.41 7.78 -10.34
CA LEU A 109 -8.04 7.68 -11.75
C LEU A 109 -6.76 6.86 -11.93
N THR A 110 -5.74 7.11 -11.10
CA THR A 110 -4.46 6.40 -11.12
C THR A 110 -4.68 4.89 -10.92
N LEU A 111 -5.52 4.50 -9.96
CA LEU A 111 -5.85 3.11 -9.71
C LEU A 111 -6.53 2.45 -10.93
N LYS A 112 -7.46 3.16 -11.58
CA LYS A 112 -8.08 2.68 -12.82
C LYS A 112 -7.07 2.49 -13.95
N ILE A 113 -6.15 3.44 -14.15
CA ILE A 113 -5.11 3.34 -15.16
C ILE A 113 -4.18 2.15 -14.86
N LEU A 114 -3.77 1.99 -13.61
CA LEU A 114 -2.91 0.88 -13.19
C LEU A 114 -3.62 -0.47 -13.39
N LEU A 115 -4.92 -0.55 -13.13
CA LEU A 115 -5.74 -1.72 -13.43
C LEU A 115 -5.76 -2.04 -14.93
N VAL A 116 -5.95 -1.02 -15.79
CA VAL A 116 -5.92 -1.19 -17.26
C VAL A 116 -4.56 -1.71 -17.72
N ILE A 117 -3.46 -1.13 -17.23
CA ILE A 117 -2.10 -1.58 -17.55
C ILE A 117 -1.90 -3.02 -17.09
N ALA A 118 -2.36 -3.38 -15.88
CA ALA A 118 -2.28 -4.74 -15.37
C ALA A 118 -3.05 -5.73 -16.24
N TYR A 119 -4.27 -5.38 -16.69
CA TYR A 119 -5.05 -6.21 -17.62
C TYR A 119 -4.38 -6.37 -18.97
N LEU A 120 -3.81 -5.30 -19.55
CA LEU A 120 -3.08 -5.39 -20.82
C LEU A 120 -1.85 -6.29 -20.68
N THR A 121 -1.12 -6.14 -19.57
CA THR A 121 0.06 -6.97 -19.25
C THR A 121 -0.35 -8.43 -19.09
N PHE A 122 -1.49 -8.69 -18.44
CA PHE A 122 -2.06 -10.02 -18.30
C PHE A 122 -2.45 -10.63 -19.65
N ILE A 123 -3.16 -9.91 -20.52
CA ILE A 123 -3.57 -10.41 -21.84
C ILE A 123 -2.35 -10.73 -22.71
N LEU A 124 -1.39 -9.80 -22.77
CA LEU A 124 -0.14 -10.01 -23.52
C LEU A 124 0.62 -11.20 -22.94
N GLY A 125 0.83 -11.24 -21.62
CA GLY A 125 1.58 -12.32 -21.00
C GLY A 125 0.88 -13.68 -21.05
N LEU A 126 -0.46 -13.74 -21.02
CA LEU A 126 -1.22 -14.97 -21.25
C LEU A 126 -0.93 -15.56 -22.63
N SER A 127 -0.77 -14.70 -23.65
CA SER A 127 -0.54 -15.10 -25.04
C SER A 127 0.84 -15.77 -25.24
N TYR A 128 1.84 -15.37 -24.45
CA TYR A 128 3.22 -15.86 -24.57
C TYR A 128 3.63 -16.87 -23.48
N PHE A 129 2.99 -16.81 -22.30
CA PHE A 129 3.41 -17.53 -21.09
C PHE A 129 2.19 -18.16 -20.38
N THR A 130 1.46 -19.02 -21.08
CA THR A 130 0.22 -19.66 -20.60
C THR A 130 0.41 -20.43 -19.29
N GLU A 131 1.56 -21.06 -19.05
CA GLU A 131 1.86 -21.79 -17.81
C GLU A 131 2.01 -20.88 -16.57
N TYR A 132 2.22 -19.58 -16.80
CA TYR A 132 2.58 -18.59 -15.80
C TYR A 132 1.51 -17.51 -15.60
N TYR A 133 0.32 -17.72 -16.18
CA TYR A 133 -0.77 -16.75 -16.15
C TYR A 133 -1.15 -16.29 -14.74
N TRP A 134 -1.03 -17.17 -13.76
CA TRP A 134 -1.36 -16.91 -12.36
C TRP A 134 -0.44 -15.86 -11.72
N TYR A 135 0.83 -15.75 -12.14
CA TYR A 135 1.71 -14.65 -11.71
C TYR A 135 1.17 -13.29 -12.15
N LEU A 136 0.66 -13.23 -13.37
CA LEU A 136 0.15 -12.00 -13.98
C LEU A 136 -1.26 -11.67 -13.48
N ALA A 137 -2.05 -12.68 -13.12
CA ALA A 137 -3.37 -12.50 -12.53
C ALA A 137 -3.29 -12.01 -11.07
N THR A 138 -2.27 -12.42 -10.33
CA THR A 138 -2.11 -12.10 -8.89
C THR A 138 -2.22 -10.60 -8.58
N PRO A 139 -1.49 -9.67 -9.23
CA PRO A 139 -1.62 -8.24 -8.94
C PRO A 139 -3.02 -7.69 -9.23
N ILE A 140 -3.71 -8.19 -10.27
CA ILE A 140 -5.09 -7.79 -10.58
C ILE A 140 -6.02 -8.22 -9.45
N VAL A 141 -5.93 -9.50 -9.04
CA VAL A 141 -6.74 -10.05 -7.95
C VAL A 141 -6.49 -9.30 -6.65
N LEU A 142 -5.23 -9.00 -6.32
CA LEU A 142 -4.88 -8.23 -5.12
C LEU A 142 -5.49 -6.83 -5.13
N ILE A 143 -5.44 -6.11 -6.27
CA ILE A 143 -6.04 -4.77 -6.39
C ILE A 143 -7.56 -4.85 -6.21
N LEU A 144 -8.22 -5.83 -6.81
CA LEU A 144 -9.67 -6.02 -6.70
C LEU A 144 -10.11 -6.38 -5.28
N ILE A 145 -9.40 -7.30 -4.62
CA ILE A 145 -9.64 -7.67 -3.21
C ILE A 145 -9.43 -6.46 -2.31
N LEU A 146 -8.35 -5.71 -2.52
CA LEU A 146 -8.06 -4.51 -1.74
C LEU A 146 -9.19 -3.48 -1.88
N GLN A 147 -9.62 -3.20 -3.12
CA GLN A 147 -10.70 -2.25 -3.38
C GLN A 147 -12.01 -2.68 -2.73
N PHE A 148 -12.37 -3.96 -2.83
CA PHE A 148 -13.58 -4.50 -2.21
C PHE A 148 -13.50 -4.46 -0.68
N SER A 149 -12.36 -4.85 -0.10
CA SER A 149 -12.12 -4.89 1.34
C SER A 149 -12.19 -3.49 1.97
N ILE A 150 -11.56 -2.51 1.31
CA ILE A 150 -11.60 -1.10 1.75
C ILE A 150 -13.05 -0.57 1.70
N ARG A 151 -13.78 -0.84 0.61
CA ARG A 151 -15.19 -0.42 0.49
C ARG A 151 -16.06 -1.04 1.57
N TRP A 152 -15.90 -2.35 1.82
CA TRP A 152 -16.62 -3.06 2.87
C TRP A 152 -16.31 -2.48 4.25
N LEU A 153 -15.03 -2.25 4.54
CA LEU A 153 -14.57 -1.66 5.80
C LEU A 153 -15.22 -0.29 6.03
N PHE A 154 -15.21 0.59 5.03
CA PHE A 154 -15.85 1.90 5.15
C PHE A 154 -17.37 1.80 5.30
N THR A 155 -18.04 0.87 4.63
CA THR A 155 -19.50 0.69 4.77
C THR A 155 -19.91 0.16 6.14
N LYS A 156 -18.99 -0.50 6.87
CA LYS A 156 -19.25 -1.03 8.22
C LYS A 156 -18.83 -0.08 9.34
N LEU A 157 -17.85 0.79 9.08
CA LEU A 157 -17.30 1.73 10.07
C LEU A 157 -17.92 3.13 10.01
N LEU A 158 -18.50 3.53 8.88
CA LEU A 158 -19.29 4.76 8.67
C LEU A 158 -20.76 4.39 8.49
#